data_AF-A0A3N5MLE4-F1
#
_entry.id   AF-A0A3N5MLE4-F1
#
_cell.length_a   1.000
_cell.length_b   1.000
_cell.length_c   1.000
_cell.angle_alpha   90.00
_cell.angle_beta   90.00
_cell.angle_gamma   90.00
#
_symmetry.space_group_name_H-M   'P 1'
#
loop_
_entity.id
_entity.type
_entity.pdbx_description
1 polymer ?
#
loop_
_entity_poly.entity_id
_entity_poly.type
_entity_poly.pdbx_seq_one_letter_code
_entity_poly.pdbx_strand_id
1 'polypeptide(L)'
;MNNNTNSRKNAARTERLQQRADAGFVATHFPEVESIAIHMTYNQKGIAKSLPRVVNFFPGSYALFKVDCLSKGCVDGGFDLNHTITTMIKNRKKAAKGE
;
A
#
# COMPACT_ATOMS: atom_id res chain seq x y z
N MET A 1 -9.85 29.95 14.22
CA MET A 1 -9.43 28.64 14.77
C MET A 1 -9.03 27.69 13.63
N ASN A 2 -7.74 27.62 13.25
CA ASN A 2 -7.24 26.77 12.15
C ASN A 2 -5.93 25.98 12.46
N ASN A 3 -5.35 26.14 13.65
CA ASN A 3 -4.04 25.54 13.98
C ASN A 3 -4.08 24.02 14.21
N ASN A 4 -5.20 23.47 14.67
CA ASN A 4 -5.29 22.05 15.03
C ASN A 4 -5.31 21.12 13.80
N THR A 5 -5.79 21.60 12.65
CA THR A 5 -5.89 20.79 11.43
C THR A 5 -4.55 20.70 10.69
N ASN A 6 -3.78 21.79 10.68
CA ASN A 6 -2.44 21.81 10.07
C ASN A 6 -1.44 20.95 10.85
N SER A 7 -1.48 21.01 12.19
CA SER A 7 -0.65 20.16 13.05
C SER A 7 -0.88 18.66 12.80
N ARG A 8 -2.15 18.23 12.72
CA ARG A 8 -2.51 16.83 12.42
C ARG A 8 -2.04 16.36 11.04
N LYS A 9 -2.16 17.21 10.00
CA LYS A 9 -1.66 16.88 8.66
C LYS A 9 -0.14 16.73 8.63
N ASN A 10 0.58 17.57 9.36
CA ASN A 10 2.03 17.49 9.47
C ASN A 10 2.46 16.22 10.22
N ALA A 11 1.80 15.89 11.33
CA ALA A 11 2.06 14.65 12.07
C ALA A 11 1.86 13.40 11.19
N ALA A 12 0.73 13.31 10.48
CA ALA A 12 0.45 12.19 9.57
C ALA A 12 1.46 12.10 8.42
N ARG A 13 1.97 13.23 7.93
CA ARG A 13 3.03 13.24 6.91
C ARG A 13 4.34 12.69 7.48
N THR A 14 4.74 13.14 8.67
CA THR A 14 5.96 12.67 9.33
C THR A 14 5.87 11.17 9.63
N GLU A 15 4.73 10.69 10.12
CA GLU A 15 4.51 9.26 10.37
C GLU A 15 4.64 8.43 9.09
N ARG A 16 4.07 8.88 7.95
CA ARG A 16 4.22 8.19 6.66
C ARG A 16 5.67 8.13 6.19
N LEU A 17 6.44 9.19 6.42
CA LEU A 17 7.87 9.20 6.08
C LEU A 17 8.64 8.23 6.98
N GLN A 18 8.33 8.20 8.27
CA GLN A 18 8.94 7.27 9.22
C GLN A 18 8.61 5.82 8.86
N GLN A 19 7.35 5.49 8.57
CA GLN A 19 6.94 4.15 8.14
C GLN A 19 7.69 3.69 6.88
N ARG A 20 7.98 4.60 5.93
CA ARG A 20 8.78 4.28 4.74
C ARG A 20 10.25 4.02 5.10
N ALA A 21 10.81 4.84 5.99
CA ALA A 21 12.19 4.64 6.45
C ALA A 21 12.34 3.30 7.18
N ASP A 22 11.42 2.99 8.09
CA ASP A 22 11.43 1.77 8.91
C ASP A 22 11.20 0.51 8.07
N ALA A 23 10.40 0.61 7.00
CA ALA A 23 10.11 -0.50 6.11
C ALA A 23 11.31 -0.95 5.25
N GLY A 24 12.34 -0.12 5.10
CA GLY A 24 13.47 -0.42 4.22
C GLY A 24 13.07 -0.65 2.76
N PHE A 25 13.99 -1.18 1.94
CA PHE A 25 13.72 -1.52 0.54
C PHE A 25 13.34 -3.00 0.40
N VAL A 26 12.57 -3.31 -0.65
CA VAL A 26 12.25 -4.71 -1.02
C VAL A 26 13.53 -5.52 -1.22
N ALA A 27 14.55 -4.97 -1.88
CA ALA A 27 15.84 -5.64 -2.06
C ALA A 27 16.52 -6.04 -0.75
N THR A 28 16.33 -5.24 0.31
CA THR A 28 16.94 -5.48 1.62
C THR A 28 16.26 -6.62 2.37
N HIS A 29 14.92 -6.66 2.34
CA HIS A 29 14.14 -7.65 3.11
C HIS A 29 13.81 -8.92 2.32
N PHE A 30 13.73 -8.81 0.99
CA PHE A 30 13.29 -9.86 0.07
C PHE A 30 14.17 -9.90 -1.19
N PRO A 31 15.48 -10.22 -1.06
CA PRO A 31 16.44 -10.11 -2.17
C PRO A 31 16.14 -11.05 -3.36
N GLU A 32 15.39 -12.13 -3.14
CA GLU A 32 14.99 -13.07 -4.20
C GLU A 32 13.76 -12.60 -5.00
N VAL A 33 13.15 -11.46 -4.63
CA VAL A 33 11.93 -10.96 -5.27
C VAL A 33 12.28 -9.94 -6.35
N GLU A 34 12.05 -10.29 -7.61
CA GLU A 34 12.27 -9.40 -8.76
C GLU A 34 11.16 -8.35 -8.89
N SER A 35 9.90 -8.73 -8.68
CA SER A 35 8.77 -7.80 -8.74
C SER A 35 7.55 -8.33 -8.01
N ILE A 36 6.70 -7.41 -7.56
CA ILE A 36 5.38 -7.70 -6.98
C ILE A 36 4.37 -6.81 -7.70
N ALA A 37 3.35 -7.41 -8.31
CA ALA A 37 2.27 -6.70 -8.97
C ALA A 37 0.95 -6.94 -8.22
N ILE A 38 0.32 -5.86 -7.77
CA ILE A 38 -0.98 -5.90 -7.09
C ILE A 38 -2.05 -5.47 -8.08
N HIS A 39 -2.85 -6.44 -8.53
CA HIS A 39 -4.00 -6.19 -9.39
C HIS A 39 -5.23 -5.95 -8.53
N MET A 40 -5.90 -4.81 -8.74
CA MET A 40 -7.09 -4.43 -8.00
C MET A 40 -8.14 -3.85 -8.93
N THR A 41 -9.40 -4.03 -8.56
CA THR A 41 -10.54 -3.52 -9.30
C THR A 41 -11.40 -2.72 -8.33
N TYR A 42 -11.50 -1.41 -8.55
CA TYR A 42 -12.31 -0.53 -7.70
C TYR A 42 -13.75 -0.49 -8.19
N ASN A 43 -14.66 -0.89 -7.32
CA ASN A 43 -16.10 -0.70 -7.51
C ASN A 43 -16.52 0.53 -6.71
N GLN A 44 -17.09 1.53 -7.39
CA GLN A 44 -17.57 2.76 -6.77
C GLN A 44 -19.08 2.86 -6.93
N LYS A 45 -19.77 3.16 -5.83
CA LYS A 45 -21.24 3.35 -5.85
C LYS A 45 -21.59 4.48 -6.81
N GLY A 46 -22.47 4.20 -7.77
CA GLY A 46 -22.88 5.17 -8.80
C GLY A 46 -22.00 5.20 -10.05
N ILE A 47 -20.92 4.41 -10.11
CA ILE A 47 -20.14 4.22 -11.34
C ILE A 47 -20.40 2.82 -11.89
N ALA A 48 -20.98 2.74 -13.09
CA ALA A 48 -21.37 1.48 -13.72
C ALA A 48 -20.18 0.59 -14.11
N LYS A 49 -19.01 1.18 -14.35
CA LYS A 49 -17.80 0.46 -14.78
C LYS A 49 -16.74 0.47 -13.68
N SER A 50 -16.30 -0.71 -13.29
CA SER A 50 -15.20 -0.87 -12.35
C SER A 50 -13.89 -0.34 -12.94
N LEU A 51 -13.04 0.24 -12.07
CA LEU A 51 -11.76 0.82 -12.47
C LEU A 51 -10.62 -0.14 -12.10
N PRO A 52 -9.96 -0.79 -13.09
CA PRO A 52 -8.80 -1.60 -12.82
C PRO A 52 -7.59 -0.72 -12.49
N ARG A 53 -6.75 -1.18 -11.57
CA ARG A 53 -5.47 -0.55 -11.22
C ARG A 53 -4.44 -1.64 -10.97
N VAL A 54 -3.20 -1.36 -11.34
CA VAL A 54 -2.04 -2.19 -11.01
C VAL A 54 -1.06 -1.34 -10.23
N VAL A 55 -0.56 -1.85 -9.11
CA VAL A 55 0.50 -1.23 -8.31
C VAL A 55 1.69 -2.16 -8.31
N ASN A 56 2.84 -1.66 -8.75
CA ASN A 56 4.07 -2.44 -8.88
C ASN A 56 5.07 -2.06 -7.79
N PHE A 57 5.72 -3.07 -7.24
CA PHE A 57 6.87 -2.93 -6.35
C PHE A 57 8.05 -3.67 -6.97
N PHE A 58 9.21 -3.02 -6.92
CA PHE A 58 10.48 -3.50 -7.45
C PHE A 58 11.52 -3.52 -6.33
N PRO A 59 12.74 -4.05 -6.55
CA PRO A 59 13.76 -4.12 -5.52
C PRO A 59 14.09 -2.74 -4.89
N GLY A 60 14.00 -1.66 -5.67
CA GLY A 60 14.18 -0.28 -5.18
C GLY A 60 12.93 0.37 -4.55
N SER A 61 11.79 -0.31 -4.49
CA SER A 61 10.59 0.16 -3.79
C SER A 61 10.72 -0.08 -2.28
N TYR A 62 10.06 0.74 -1.47
CA TYR A 62 9.97 0.46 -0.03
C TYR A 62 9.23 -0.85 0.21
N ALA A 63 9.64 -1.64 1.20
CA ALA A 63 8.96 -2.88 1.61
C ALA A 63 7.70 -2.58 2.45
N LEU A 64 6.89 -1.64 1.97
CA LEU A 64 5.66 -1.14 2.58
C LEU A 64 4.52 -1.27 1.57
N PHE A 65 3.81 -2.39 1.65
CA PHE A 65 2.78 -2.79 0.69
C PHE A 65 1.39 -2.22 1.04
N LYS A 66 1.32 -0.90 1.15
CA LYS A 66 0.07 -0.16 1.38
C LYS A 66 -0.41 0.48 0.08
N VAL A 67 -1.70 0.35 -0.22
CA VAL A 67 -2.33 0.91 -1.42
C VAL A 67 -3.36 1.94 -1.02
N ASP A 68 -3.17 3.19 -1.44
CA ASP A 68 -4.13 4.26 -1.15
C ASP A 68 -5.51 4.00 -1.78
N CYS A 69 -6.55 4.26 -1.00
CA CYS A 69 -7.94 4.23 -1.46
C CYS A 69 -8.23 5.45 -2.33
N LEU A 70 -8.95 5.26 -3.43
CA LEU A 70 -9.31 6.34 -4.37
C LEU A 70 -10.58 7.10 -3.97
N SER A 71 -11.34 6.61 -2.99
CA SER A 71 -12.58 7.24 -2.53
C SER A 71 -12.29 8.31 -1.46
N LYS A 72 -12.89 9.49 -1.60
CA LYS A 72 -12.86 10.55 -0.57
C LYS A 72 -13.55 10.14 0.74
N GLY A 73 -14.38 9.10 0.70
CA GLY A 73 -15.08 8.55 1.87
C GLY A 73 -14.30 7.47 2.62
N CYS A 74 -13.10 7.09 2.17
CA CYS A 74 -12.24 6.18 2.91
C CYS A 74 -11.69 6.89 4.16
N VAL A 75 -12.30 6.59 5.31
CA VAL A 75 -11.78 6.97 6.63
C VAL A 75 -10.66 5.98 6.97
N ASP A 76 -9.48 6.49 7.31
CA ASP A 76 -8.28 5.73 7.73
C ASP A 76 -7.58 4.82 6.69
N GLY A 77 -7.97 4.93 5.42
CA GLY A 77 -7.02 4.93 4.31
C GLY A 77 -6.50 3.58 3.80
N GLY A 78 -6.94 3.22 2.60
CA GLY A 78 -6.25 2.26 1.73
C GLY A 78 -6.35 0.80 2.15
N PHE A 79 -5.57 -0.03 1.48
CA PHE A 79 -5.46 -1.47 1.71
C PHE A 79 -4.04 -1.77 2.20
N ASP A 80 -3.91 -2.31 3.41
CA ASP A 80 -2.64 -2.81 3.93
C ASP A 80 -2.47 -4.28 3.54
N LEU A 81 -1.53 -4.55 2.63
CA LEU A 81 -1.26 -5.88 2.10
C LEU A 81 0.08 -6.44 2.62
N ASN A 82 0.67 -5.81 3.65
CA ASN A 82 1.98 -6.22 4.16
C ASN A 82 1.98 -7.67 4.63
N HIS A 83 0.97 -8.08 5.41
CA HIS A 83 0.88 -9.44 5.93
C HIS A 83 0.67 -10.46 4.80
N THR A 84 -0.22 -10.17 3.86
CA THR A 84 -0.51 -11.04 2.71
C THR A 84 0.73 -11.26 1.86
N ILE A 85 1.41 -10.19 1.46
CA ILE A 85 2.59 -10.27 0.59
C ILE A 85 3.77 -10.91 1.30
N THR A 86 4.02 -10.57 2.56
CA THR A 86 5.10 -11.21 3.35
C THR A 86 4.85 -12.71 3.49
N THR A 87 3.60 -13.11 3.74
CA THR A 87 3.21 -14.53 3.81
C THR A 87 3.33 -15.22 2.46
N MET A 88 3.00 -14.54 1.35
CA MET A 88 3.22 -15.08 0.01
C MET A 88 4.70 -15.33 -0.26
N ILE A 89 5.56 -14.35 0.00
CA ILE A 89 7.01 -14.45 -0.21
C ILE A 89 7.59 -15.58 0.64
N LYS A 90 7.25 -15.63 1.94
CA LYS A 90 7.70 -16.68 2.88
C LYS A 90 7.32 -18.08 2.40
N ASN A 91 6.12 -18.23 1.87
CA ASN A 91 5.63 -19.52 1.37
C ASN A 91 5.96 -19.77 -0.12
N ARG A 92 6.77 -18.90 -0.74
CA ARG A 92 7.13 -18.94 -2.18
C ARG A 92 5.90 -19.04 -3.10
N LYS A 93 4.79 -18.41 -2.70
CA LYS A 93 3.56 -18.36 -3.48
C LYS A 93 3.65 -17.28 -4.55
N LYS A 94 3.29 -17.64 -5.78
CA LYS A 94 3.25 -16.71 -6.92
C LYS A 94 1.99 -15.83 -6.94
N ALA A 95 0.91 -16.26 -6.27
CA ALA A 95 -0.36 -15.53 -6.24
C ALA A 95 -1.10 -15.77 -4.92
N ALA A 96 -1.82 -14.75 -4.45
CA ALA A 96 -2.84 -14.85 -3.42
C ALA A 96 -3.91 -13.77 -3.65
N LYS A 97 -5.05 -13.92 -2.98
CA LYS A 97 -6.12 -12.93 -2.94
C LYS A 97 -6.09 -12.26 -1.57
N GLY A 98 -6.13 -10.93 -1.53
CA GLY A 98 -6.39 -10.17 -0.30
C GLY A 98 -7.88 -10.24 0.08
N GLU A 99 -8.18 -10.04 1.36
CA GLU A 99 -9.56 -9.90 1.85
C GLU A 99 -10.09 -8.46 1.69
#